data_AF-A0A6A4GEZ3-F1
#
_entry.id   AF-A0A6A4GEZ3-F1
#
_cell.length_a   1.000
_cell.length_b   1.000
_cell.length_c   1.000
_cell.angle_alpha   90.00
_cell.angle_beta   90.00
_cell.angle_gamma   90.00
#
_symmetry.space_group_name_H-M   'P 1'
#
loop_
_entity.id
_entity.type
_entity.pdbx_description
1 polymer ?
#
loop_
_entity_poly.entity_id
_entity_poly.type
_entity_poly.pdbx_seq_one_letter_code
_entity_poly.pdbx_strand_id
1 'polypeptide(L)'
;VACFPCSPVYPTLAVDIRVLDFVRRLFLRIAPNYTAWCSAATDFLASQGYHLPGDDPLRRRFANALQWFMSLSDMATARIDTTLQRVSC
;
A
#
# COMPACT_ATOMS: atom_id res chain seq x y z
N VAL A 1 12.24 6.10 -10.25
CA VAL A 1 11.16 5.13 -10.55
C VAL A 1 11.60 4.27 -11.70
N ALA A 2 11.91 2.99 -11.47
CA ALA A 2 12.28 2.06 -12.52
C ALA A 2 11.00 1.47 -13.12
N CYS A 3 10.66 1.85 -14.34
CA CYS A 3 9.50 1.31 -15.06
C CYS A 3 9.94 0.05 -15.80
N PHE A 4 9.68 -1.12 -15.21
CA PHE A 4 9.62 -2.36 -15.99
C PHE A 4 8.29 -2.37 -16.75
N PRO A 5 8.26 -2.76 -18.05
CA PRO A 5 7.05 -2.84 -18.86
C PRO A 5 5.99 -3.84 -18.36
N CYS A 6 6.28 -4.60 -17.29
CA CYS A 6 5.36 -5.50 -16.59
C CYS A 6 4.94 -4.99 -15.19
N SER A 7 5.08 -3.69 -14.91
CA SER A 7 4.56 -3.13 -13.66
C SER A 7 3.05 -2.94 -13.80
N PRO A 8 2.21 -3.59 -12.98
CA PRO A 8 0.77 -3.53 -13.12
C PRO A 8 0.27 -2.10 -12.94
N VAL A 9 -0.46 -1.60 -13.95
CA VAL A 9 -1.05 -0.25 -14.00
C VAL A 9 -2.06 -0.02 -12.87
N TYR A 10 -2.57 -1.09 -12.25
CA TYR A 10 -3.52 -1.07 -11.16
C TYR A 10 -3.14 -2.11 -10.08
N PRO A 11 -3.42 -1.85 -8.79
CA PRO A 11 -3.18 -2.84 -7.75
C PRO A 11 -4.03 -4.09 -8.01
N THR A 12 -3.40 -5.26 -8.06
CA THR A 12 -4.06 -6.55 -8.27
C THR A 12 -4.73 -7.11 -7.01
N LEU A 13 -4.69 -6.36 -5.90
CA LEU A 13 -5.31 -6.68 -4.62
C LEU A 13 -6.08 -5.45 -4.13
N ALA A 14 -7.38 -5.61 -3.92
CA ALA A 14 -8.22 -4.60 -3.28
C ALA A 14 -7.99 -4.64 -1.77
N VAL A 15 -7.45 -3.56 -1.21
CA VAL A 15 -7.23 -3.38 0.23
C VAL A 15 -7.94 -2.10 0.65
N ASP A 16 -8.61 -2.11 1.81
CA ASP A 16 -9.25 -0.92 2.37
C ASP A 16 -8.21 0.18 2.62
N ILE A 17 -8.55 1.42 2.22
CA ILE A 17 -7.68 2.60 2.33
C ILE A 17 -7.26 2.84 3.80
N ARG A 18 -8.13 2.54 4.77
CA ARG A 18 -7.82 2.67 6.21
C ARG A 18 -6.74 1.71 6.66
N VAL A 19 -6.72 0.50 6.10
CA VAL A 19 -5.66 -0.47 6.37
C VAL A 19 -4.33 0.00 5.77
N LEU A 20 -4.36 0.55 4.56
CA LEU A 20 -3.16 1.13 3.94
C LEU A 20 -2.62 2.34 4.71
N ASP A 21 -3.49 3.21 5.24
CA ASP A 21 -3.09 4.34 6.09
C ASP A 21 -2.51 3.86 7.44
N PHE A 22 -3.11 2.83 8.04
CA PHE A 22 -2.57 2.21 9.26
C PHE A 22 -1.16 1.65 9.03
N VAL A 23 -0.95 0.91 7.94
CA VAL A 23 0.36 0.32 7.62
C VAL A 23 1.38 1.40 7.26
N ARG A 24 0.97 2.45 6.55
CA ARG A 24 1.82 3.63 6.30
C ARG A 24 2.30 4.25 7.62
N ARG A 25 1.42 4.44 8.59
CA ARG A 25 1.77 4.98 9.92
C ARG A 25 2.61 4.01 10.75
N LEU A 26 2.36 2.71 10.61
CA LEU A 26 3.15 1.66 11.24
C LEU A 26 4.62 1.72 10.77
N PHE A 27 4.84 1.91 9.47
CA PHE A 27 6.18 2.03 8.89
C PHE A 27 6.92 3.33 9.23
N LEU A 28 6.22 4.37 9.71
CA LEU A 28 6.87 5.55 10.28
C LEU A 28 7.43 5.29 11.69
N ARG A 29 6.97 4.23 12.37
CA ARG A 29 7.30 3.92 13.77
C ARG A 29 8.16 2.67 13.93
N ILE A 30 8.16 1.79 12.93
CA ILE A 30 8.89 0.54 12.87
C ILE A 30 9.56 0.44 11.50
N ALA A 31 10.81 -0.04 11.44
CA ALA A 31 11.52 -0.24 10.17
C ALA A 31 10.62 -0.99 9.16
N PRO A 32 10.57 -0.58 7.88
CA PRO A 32 9.59 -1.07 6.91
C PRO A 32 9.80 -2.55 6.58
N ASN A 33 9.23 -3.41 7.42
CA ASN A 33 9.27 -4.86 7.27
C ASN A 33 7.93 -5.32 6.69
N TYR A 34 7.69 -4.98 5.42
CA TYR A 34 6.52 -5.44 4.67
C TYR A 34 6.44 -6.97 4.62
N THR A 35 7.56 -7.67 4.73
CA THR A 35 7.65 -9.14 4.89
C THR A 35 6.95 -9.63 6.16
N ALA A 36 7.28 -9.07 7.32
CA ALA A 36 6.66 -9.46 8.59
C ALA A 36 5.16 -9.14 8.61
N TRP A 37 4.77 -7.98 8.08
CA TRP A 37 3.35 -7.62 7.98
C TRP A 37 2.59 -8.57 7.04
N CYS A 38 3.16 -8.91 5.88
CA CYS A 38 2.53 -9.84 4.94
C CYS A 38 2.47 -11.27 5.49
N SER A 39 3.49 -11.72 6.24
CA SER A 39 3.47 -13.01 6.93
C SER A 39 2.35 -13.05 7.96
N ALA A 40 2.28 -12.05 8.84
CA ALA A 40 1.24 -11.95 9.85
C ALA A 40 -0.17 -11.87 9.24
N ALA A 41 -0.34 -11.11 8.14
CA ALA A 41 -1.61 -11.03 7.43
C ALA A 41 -1.99 -12.37 6.77
N THR A 42 -1.02 -13.09 6.21
CA THR A 42 -1.23 -14.41 5.61
C THR A 42 -1.59 -15.44 6.68
N ASP A 43 -0.90 -15.44 7.82
CA ASP A 43 -1.20 -16.31 8.96
C ASP A 43 -2.58 -16.02 9.56
N PHE A 44 -2.95 -14.73 9.66
CA PHE A 44 -4.28 -14.32 10.09
C PHE A 44 -5.35 -14.83 9.12
N LEU A 45 -5.19 -14.65 7.81
CA LEU A 45 -6.12 -15.15 6.79
C LEU A 45 -6.22 -16.69 6.83
N ALA A 46 -5.09 -17.38 7.01
CA ALA A 46 -5.06 -18.83 7.16
C ALA A 46 -5.82 -19.29 8.41
N SER A 47 -5.70 -18.57 9.54
CA SER A 47 -6.48 -18.86 10.76
C SER A 47 -7.99 -18.70 10.58
N GLN A 48 -8.40 -17.86 9.62
CA GLN A 48 -9.81 -17.68 9.23
C GLN A 48 -10.26 -18.68 8.15
N GLY A 49 -9.40 -19.62 7.75
CA GLY A 49 -9.69 -20.63 6.72
C GLY A 49 -9.42 -20.18 5.29
N TYR A 50 -8.89 -18.98 5.08
CA TYR A 50 -8.52 -18.47 3.76
C TYR A 50 -7.06 -18.80 3.43
N HIS A 51 -6.85 -19.88 2.67
CA HIS A 51 -5.54 -20.25 2.15
C HIS A 51 -5.26 -19.57 0.81
N LEU A 52 -4.27 -18.68 0.77
CA LEU A 52 -3.82 -18.08 -0.46
C LEU A 52 -2.81 -19.01 -1.16
N PRO A 53 -3.06 -19.45 -2.41
CA PRO A 53 -2.14 -20.32 -3.13
C PRO A 53 -0.92 -19.54 -3.64
N GLY A 54 0.27 -20.12 -3.48
CA GLY A 54 1.54 -19.62 -4.03
C GLY A 54 2.59 -19.28 -2.95
N ASP A 55 3.82 -19.04 -3.40
CA ASP A 55 4.90 -18.54 -2.57
C ASP A 55 4.80 -17.01 -2.50
N ASP A 56 4.68 -16.44 -1.30
CA ASP A 56 4.49 -14.99 -1.05
C ASP A 56 3.30 -14.30 -1.77
N PRO A 57 2.07 -14.84 -1.73
CA PRO A 57 0.95 -14.33 -2.54
C PRO A 57 0.55 -12.88 -2.18
N LEU A 58 0.76 -12.50 -0.91
CA LEU A 58 0.42 -11.16 -0.41
C LEU A 58 1.55 -10.16 -0.63
N ARG A 59 2.82 -10.57 -0.50
CA ARG A 59 3.96 -9.65 -0.39
C ARG A 59 4.07 -8.69 -1.57
N ARG A 60 4.08 -9.24 -2.77
CA ARG A 60 4.26 -8.45 -4.00
C ARG A 60 3.04 -7.61 -4.33
N ARG A 61 1.83 -8.15 -4.13
CA ARG A 61 0.56 -7.46 -4.40
C ARG A 61 0.32 -6.32 -3.41
N PHE A 62 0.59 -6.57 -2.13
CA PHE A 62 0.46 -5.60 -1.08
C PHE A 62 1.50 -4.47 -1.19
N ALA A 63 2.76 -4.79 -1.50
CA ALA A 63 3.78 -3.79 -1.76
C ALA A 63 3.37 -2.85 -2.91
N ASN A 64 2.84 -3.41 -4.00
CA ASN A 64 2.32 -2.63 -5.12
C ASN A 64 1.13 -1.73 -4.69
N ALA A 65 0.17 -2.27 -3.95
CA ALA A 65 -0.99 -1.51 -3.46
C ALA A 65 -0.58 -0.36 -2.53
N LEU A 66 0.37 -0.61 -1.63
CA LEU A 66 0.90 0.39 -0.72
C LEU A 66 1.65 1.51 -1.47
N GLN A 67 2.46 1.16 -2.47
CA GLN A 67 3.16 2.13 -3.31
C GLN A 67 2.17 3.04 -4.05
N TRP A 68 1.11 2.46 -4.64
CA TRP A 68 0.03 3.23 -5.27
C TRP A 68 -0.65 4.17 -4.28
N PHE A 69 -0.95 3.70 -3.07
CA PHE A 69 -1.57 4.53 -2.04
C PHE A 69 -0.66 5.69 -1.58
N MET A 70 0.65 5.45 -1.44
CA MET A 70 1.61 6.50 -1.12
C MET A 70 1.65 7.57 -2.22
N SER A 71 1.73 7.17 -3.49
CA SER A 71 1.71 8.08 -4.64
C SER A 71 0.42 8.89 -4.71
N LEU A 72 -0.73 8.23 -4.51
CA LEU A 72 -2.04 8.90 -4.53
C LEU A 72 -2.17 9.90 -3.38
N SER A 73 -1.69 9.54 -2.18
CA SER A 73 -1.70 10.43 -1.02
C SER A 73 -0.83 11.66 -1.24
N ASP A 74 0.33 11.50 -1.85
CA ASP A 74 1.25 12.59 -2.17
C ASP A 74 0.65 13.55 -3.21
N MET A 75 0.08 12.99 -4.28
CA MET A 75 -0.64 13.76 -5.30
C MET A 75 -1.85 14.51 -4.73
N ALA A 76 -2.61 13.86 -3.84
CA ALA A 76 -3.75 14.49 -3.18
C ALA A 76 -3.30 15.67 -2.29
N THR A 77 -2.21 15.50 -1.53
CA THR A 77 -1.65 16.56 -0.67
C THR A 77 -1.16 17.74 -1.52
N ALA A 78 -0.39 17.48 -2.57
CA ALA A 78 0.05 18.52 -3.50
C ALA A 78 -1.11 19.25 -4.18
N ARG A 79 -2.21 18.54 -4.48
CA ARG A 79 -3.42 19.15 -5.03
C ARG A 79 -4.10 20.07 -4.01
N ILE A 80 -4.19 19.65 -2.75
CA ILE A 80 -4.75 20.47 -1.68
C ILE A 80 -3.89 21.73 -1.49
N ASP A 81 -2.57 21.60 -1.41
CA ASP A 81 -1.64 22.73 -1.24
C ASP A 81 -1.74 23.73 -2.38
N THR A 82 -1.79 23.26 -3.63
CA THR A 82 -1.96 24.13 -4.79
C THR A 82 -3.32 24.83 -4.80
N THR A 83 -4.39 24.19 -4.31
CA THR A 83 -5.69 24.84 -4.16
C THR A 83 -5.67 25.88 -3.03
N LEU A 84 -5.05 25.58 -1.89
CA LEU A 84 -4.92 26.51 -0.77
C LEU A 84 -4.11 27.76 -1.16
N GLN A 85 -3.00 27.58 -1.87
CA GLN A 85 -2.21 28.69 -2.40
C GLN A 85 -3.00 29.57 -3.37
N ARG A 86 -3.88 29.00 -4.18
CA ARG A 86 -4.73 29.76 -5.12
C ARG A 86 -5.84 30.56 -4.44
N VAL A 87 -6.33 30.10 -3.28
CA VAL A 87 -7.37 30.80 -2.51
C VAL A 87 -6.77 31.86 -1.58
N SER A 88 -5.50 31.70 -1.20
CA SER A 88 -4.79 32.63 -0.32
C SER A 88 -4.12 33.80 -1.06
N CYS A 89 -4.12 33.79 -2.40
CA CYS A 89 -3.73 34.89 -3.27
C CYS A 89 -4.97 35.65 -3.76
#